data_AF-U3TTL1-F1
#
_entry.id   AF-U3TTL1-F1
#
_cell.length_a   1.000
_cell.length_b   1.000
_cell.length_c   1.000
_cell.angle_alpha   90.00
_cell.angle_beta   90.00
_cell.angle_gamma   90.00
#
_symmetry.space_group_name_H-M   'P 1'
#
loop_
_entity.id
_entity.type
_entity.pdbx_description
1 polymer ?
#
loop_
_entity_poly.entity_id
_entity_poly.type
_entity_poly.pdbx_seq_one_letter_code
_entity_poly.pdbx_strand_id
1 'polypeptide(L)'
;MLQLQLKVKGASQLLYLLHGLRAFLPIFSLIYLLCFPAAQAANSAVQRDDQVNRIVSGIISFSHWPQLTQPPQLCVFASAQHLAQPQGPTPFSVVWINQTSELTRQRCDAIYFGDQTPQQ
;
A
#
# COMPACT_ATOMS: atom_id res chain seq x y z
N MET A 1 -50.42 34.85 21.20
CA MET A 1 -50.52 33.45 20.70
C MET A 1 -49.37 33.05 19.76
N LEU A 2 -48.91 33.92 18.85
CA LEU A 2 -47.86 33.62 17.85
C LEU A 2 -46.47 33.28 18.44
N GLN A 3 -46.07 33.94 19.54
CA GLN A 3 -44.77 33.74 20.20
C GLN A 3 -44.61 32.36 20.87
N LEU A 4 -45.71 31.77 21.37
CA LEU A 4 -45.68 30.42 21.97
C LEU A 4 -45.44 29.35 20.90
N GLN A 5 -46.06 29.52 19.73
CA GLN A 5 -45.96 28.57 18.61
C GLN A 5 -44.55 28.53 18.01
N LEU A 6 -43.87 29.68 17.93
CA LEU A 6 -42.46 29.76 17.51
C LEU A 6 -41.52 29.04 18.49
N LYS A 7 -41.75 29.21 19.81
CA LYS A 7 -40.93 28.59 20.86
C LYS A 7 -41.08 27.07 20.90
N VAL A 8 -42.31 26.55 20.76
CA VAL A 8 -42.61 25.11 20.72
C VAL A 8 -42.02 24.47 19.46
N LYS A 9 -42.16 25.13 18.30
CA LYS A 9 -41.63 24.62 17.03
C LYS A 9 -40.10 24.58 17.02
N GLY A 10 -39.45 25.59 17.59
CA GLY A 10 -37.99 25.61 17.78
C GLY A 10 -37.48 24.53 18.75
N ALA A 11 -38.21 24.27 19.85
CA ALA A 11 -37.86 23.22 20.79
C ALA A 11 -38.00 21.81 20.17
N SER A 12 -39.05 21.57 19.39
CA SER A 12 -39.22 20.30 18.66
C SER A 12 -38.15 20.09 17.59
N GLN A 13 -37.82 21.12 16.80
CA GLN A 13 -36.74 21.03 15.81
C GLN A 13 -35.37 20.76 16.46
N LEU A 14 -35.09 21.39 17.60
CA LEU A 14 -33.87 21.13 18.38
C LEU A 14 -33.81 19.68 18.87
N LEU A 15 -34.93 19.13 19.35
CA LEU A 15 -35.04 17.73 19.78
C LEU A 15 -34.84 16.74 18.62
N TYR A 16 -35.37 17.02 17.43
CA TYR A 16 -35.13 16.19 16.25
C TYR A 16 -33.67 16.25 15.79
N LEU A 17 -33.04 17.43 15.84
CA LEU A 17 -31.61 17.60 15.53
C LEU A 17 -30.72 16.86 16.54
N LEU A 18 -31.02 16.95 17.84
CA LEU A 18 -30.28 16.23 18.88
C LEU A 18 -30.44 14.72 18.78
N HIS A 19 -31.64 14.22 18.45
CA HIS A 19 -31.86 12.79 18.19
C HIS A 19 -31.15 12.31 16.92
N GLY A 20 -31.19 13.09 15.84
CA GLY A 20 -30.42 12.82 14.63
C GLY A 20 -28.93 12.73 14.95
N LEU A 21 -28.37 13.77 15.57
CA LEU A 21 -26.96 13.82 15.97
C LEU A 21 -26.57 12.62 16.84
N ARG A 22 -27.40 12.26 17.82
CA ARG A 22 -27.18 11.13 18.73
C ARG A 22 -27.26 9.76 18.04
N ALA A 23 -28.03 9.65 16.96
CA ALA A 23 -28.12 8.44 16.15
C ALA A 23 -26.98 8.34 15.11
N PHE A 24 -26.55 9.46 14.53
CA PHE A 24 -25.50 9.48 13.50
C PHE A 24 -24.08 9.41 14.10
N LEU A 25 -23.83 9.99 15.28
CA LEU A 25 -22.53 9.93 15.97
C LEU A 25 -21.98 8.51 16.20
N PRO A 26 -22.74 7.54 16.73
CA PRO A 26 -22.21 6.19 16.95
C PRO A 26 -21.98 5.45 15.63
N ILE A 27 -22.79 5.69 14.60
CA ILE A 27 -22.63 5.08 13.28
C ILE A 27 -21.35 5.59 12.62
N PHE A 28 -21.13 6.92 12.62
CA PHE A 28 -19.90 7.51 12.09
C PHE A 28 -18.66 7.06 12.88
N SER A 29 -18.76 6.98 14.21
CA SER A 29 -17.69 6.46 15.08
C SER A 29 -17.36 5.00 14.77
N LEU A 30 -18.37 4.14 14.58
CA LEU A 30 -18.19 2.74 14.23
C LEU A 30 -17.52 2.59 12.85
N ILE A 31 -17.97 3.36 11.85
CA ILE A 31 -17.37 3.36 10.50
C ILE A 31 -15.92 3.81 10.58
N TYR A 32 -15.62 4.86 11.35
CA TYR A 32 -14.25 5.32 11.56
C TYR A 32 -13.39 4.23 12.22
N LEU A 33 -13.89 3.59 13.27
CA LEU A 33 -13.17 2.50 13.97
C LEU A 33 -12.91 1.29 13.07
N LEU A 34 -13.82 0.97 12.15
CA LEU A 34 -13.71 -0.17 11.25
C LEU A 34 -12.84 0.11 10.01
N CYS A 35 -12.98 1.28 9.39
CA CYS A 35 -12.31 1.59 8.12
C CYS A 35 -10.95 2.26 8.29
N PHE A 36 -10.74 3.05 9.34
CA PHE A 36 -9.48 3.76 9.55
C PHE A 36 -8.26 2.84 9.75
N PRO A 37 -8.31 1.73 10.52
CA PRO A 37 -7.13 0.88 10.70
C PRO A 37 -6.71 0.17 9.41
N ALA A 38 -7.65 -0.28 8.59
CA ALA A 38 -7.35 -0.93 7.31
C ALA A 38 -6.68 0.04 6.32
N ALA A 39 -7.18 1.28 6.24
CA ALA A 39 -6.59 2.32 5.39
C ALA A 39 -5.17 2.68 5.85
N GLN A 40 -4.94 2.79 7.15
CA GLN A 40 -3.62 3.07 7.72
C GLN A 40 -2.63 1.91 7.47
N ALA A 41 -3.09 0.66 7.61
CA ALA A 41 -2.28 -0.52 7.34
C ALA A 41 -1.87 -0.61 5.85
N ALA A 42 -2.80 -0.35 4.93
CA ALA A 42 -2.51 -0.31 3.50
C ALA A 42 -1.51 0.81 3.14
N ASN A 43 -1.72 2.02 3.66
CA ASN A 43 -0.81 3.13 3.41
C ASN A 43 0.60 2.87 3.96
N SER A 44 0.70 2.30 5.15
CA SER A 44 2.01 1.95 5.74
C SER A 44 2.70 0.80 5.00
N ALA A 45 1.96 -0.16 4.43
CA ALA A 45 2.53 -1.17 3.53
C ALA A 45 3.10 -0.54 2.26
N VAL A 46 2.34 0.32 1.57
CA VAL A 46 2.80 1.03 0.36
C VAL A 46 4.06 1.86 0.64
N GLN A 47 4.09 2.60 1.76
CA GLN A 47 5.26 3.38 2.14
C GLN A 47 6.49 2.52 2.43
N ARG A 48 6.32 1.33 3.01
CA ARG A 48 7.42 0.37 3.20
C ARG A 48 7.91 -0.18 1.86
N ASP A 49 7.00 -0.54 0.97
CA ASP A 49 7.37 -1.08 -0.34
C ASP A 49 8.12 -0.04 -1.18
N ASP A 50 7.71 1.22 -1.14
CA ASP A 50 8.42 2.35 -1.75
C ASP A 50 9.82 2.55 -1.17
N GLN A 51 9.96 2.37 0.15
CA GLN A 51 11.26 2.44 0.82
C GLN A 51 12.18 1.31 0.36
N VAL A 52 11.68 0.07 0.25
CA VAL A 52 12.46 -1.07 -0.25
C VAL A 52 12.86 -0.84 -1.71
N ASN A 53 11.95 -0.35 -2.55
CA ASN A 53 12.25 0.00 -3.94
C ASN A 53 13.40 1.02 -4.05
N ARG A 54 13.42 2.04 -3.18
CA ARG A 54 14.51 3.02 -3.13
C ARG A 54 15.84 2.39 -2.71
N ILE A 55 15.83 1.46 -1.75
CA ILE A 55 17.03 0.75 -1.31
C ILE A 55 17.58 -0.13 -2.44
N VAL A 56 16.71 -0.94 -3.06
CA VAL A 56 17.08 -1.81 -4.19
C VAL A 56 17.62 -1.00 -5.35
N SER A 57 16.95 0.13 -5.69
CA SER A 57 17.44 1.05 -6.71
C SER A 57 18.83 1.61 -6.36
N GLY A 58 19.08 1.93 -5.09
CA GLY A 58 20.40 2.35 -4.63
C GLY A 58 21.44 1.25 -4.85
N ILE A 59 21.19 0.03 -4.37
CA ILE A 59 22.11 -1.11 -4.52
C ILE A 59 22.45 -1.35 -5.99
N ILE A 60 21.44 -1.40 -6.87
CA ILE A 60 21.63 -1.64 -8.31
C ILE A 60 22.45 -0.50 -8.95
N SER A 61 22.22 0.75 -8.54
CA SER A 61 22.93 1.93 -9.08
C SER A 61 24.40 1.98 -8.67
N PHE A 62 24.74 1.45 -7.49
CA PHE A 62 26.13 1.37 -7.00
C PHE A 62 26.83 0.06 -7.40
N SER A 63 26.13 -0.87 -8.03
CA SER A 63 26.71 -2.12 -8.51
C SER A 63 27.46 -1.91 -9.83
N HIS A 64 28.66 -2.46 -9.94
CA HIS A 64 29.40 -2.51 -11.19
C HIS A 64 28.99 -3.73 -12.00
N TRP A 65 28.49 -3.51 -13.21
CA TRP A 65 27.96 -4.55 -14.09
C TRP A 65 28.88 -4.77 -15.30
N PRO A 66 29.85 -5.68 -15.24
CA PRO A 66 30.74 -5.93 -16.37
C PRO A 66 29.94 -6.55 -17.52
N GLN A 67 30.18 -6.04 -18.73
CA GLN A 67 29.66 -6.62 -19.99
C GLN A 67 28.14 -6.55 -20.19
N LEU A 68 27.43 -5.67 -19.49
CA LEU A 68 26.04 -5.36 -19.83
C LEU A 68 25.94 -4.48 -21.08
N THR A 69 25.15 -4.92 -22.06
CA THR A 69 24.76 -4.14 -23.24
C THR A 69 23.37 -3.50 -23.10
N GLN A 70 22.65 -3.85 -22.03
CA GLN A 70 21.29 -3.40 -21.71
C GLN A 70 21.19 -3.08 -20.21
N PRO A 71 20.18 -2.31 -19.76
CA PRO A 71 19.93 -2.10 -18.35
C PRO A 71 19.88 -3.44 -17.57
N PRO A 72 20.39 -3.49 -16.32
CA PRO A 72 20.35 -4.70 -15.53
C PRO A 72 18.91 -5.17 -15.32
N GLN A 73 18.70 -6.48 -15.31
CA GLN A 73 17.42 -7.10 -15.05
C GLN A 73 17.41 -7.74 -13.65
N LEU A 74 16.49 -7.26 -12.83
CA LEU A 74 16.21 -7.77 -11.50
C LEU A 74 15.11 -8.84 -11.59
N CYS A 75 15.46 -10.07 -11.22
CA CYS A 75 14.50 -11.16 -11.06
C CYS A 75 14.02 -11.23 -9.61
N VAL A 76 12.72 -11.11 -9.39
CA VAL A 76 12.11 -11.05 -8.06
C VAL A 76 11.24 -12.29 -7.86
N PHE A 77 11.50 -13.03 -6.79
CA PHE A 77 10.61 -14.13 -6.43
C PHE A 77 9.24 -13.60 -5.98
N ALA A 78 8.17 -14.20 -6.49
CA ALA A 78 6.78 -13.84 -6.15
C ALA A 78 6.47 -13.95 -4.64
N SER A 79 7.29 -14.67 -3.87
CA SER A 79 7.19 -14.72 -2.40
C SER A 79 7.71 -13.45 -1.70
N ALA A 80 8.23 -12.46 -2.41
CA ALA A 80 8.70 -11.20 -1.83
C ALA A 80 7.51 -10.29 -1.43
N GLN A 81 7.16 -10.26 -0.15
CA GLN A 81 5.98 -9.52 0.34
C GLN A 81 6.17 -8.00 0.54
N HIS A 82 7.38 -7.47 0.28
CA HIS A 82 7.76 -6.09 0.61
C HIS A 82 8.41 -5.32 -0.55
N LEU A 83 8.41 -5.89 -1.74
CA LEU A 83 8.88 -5.20 -2.94
C LEU A 83 7.67 -4.89 -3.81
N ALA A 84 7.40 -3.61 -4.07
CA ALA A 84 6.35 -3.23 -5.00
C ALA A 84 6.91 -3.16 -6.42
N GLN A 85 6.05 -3.39 -7.42
CA GLN A 85 6.42 -3.11 -8.79
C GLN A 85 6.76 -1.62 -8.94
N PRO A 86 7.91 -1.26 -9.53
CA PRO A 86 8.30 0.14 -9.66
C PRO A 86 7.26 0.94 -10.46
N GLN A 87 6.76 2.04 -9.90
CA GLN A 87 5.73 2.89 -10.51
C GLN A 87 6.29 4.01 -11.42
N GLY A 88 7.58 3.99 -11.71
CA GLY A 88 8.27 5.04 -12.46
C GLY A 88 9.49 4.54 -13.22
N PRO A 89 10.17 5.42 -13.98
CA PRO A 89 11.34 5.04 -14.75
C PRO A 89 12.46 4.59 -13.82
N THR A 90 12.87 3.32 -13.96
CA THR A 90 13.99 2.73 -13.24
C THR A 90 15.17 2.51 -14.20
N PRO A 91 16.43 2.63 -13.73
CA PRO A 91 17.61 2.31 -14.54
C PRO A 91 17.83 0.80 -14.72
N PHE A 92 16.84 -0.02 -14.36
CA PHE A 92 16.84 -1.48 -14.41
C PHE A 92 15.43 -1.98 -14.75
N SER A 93 15.34 -3.21 -15.23
CA SER A 93 14.06 -3.89 -15.49
C SER A 93 13.74 -4.87 -14.36
N VAL A 94 12.46 -5.18 -14.16
CA VAL A 94 11.99 -6.10 -13.12
C VAL A 94 11.17 -7.21 -13.76
N VAL A 95 11.49 -8.47 -13.43
CA VAL A 95 10.75 -9.66 -13.83
C VAL A 95 10.40 -10.48 -12.60
N TRP A 96 9.14 -10.87 -12.47
CA TRP A 96 8.66 -11.69 -11.37
C TRP A 96 8.74 -13.17 -11.75
N ILE A 97 9.33 -14.00 -10.88
CA ILE A 97 9.49 -15.43 -11.06
C ILE A 97 8.86 -16.20 -9.89
N ASN A 98 8.37 -17.41 -10.14
CA ASN A 98 7.78 -18.27 -9.12
C ASN A 98 8.74 -19.37 -8.65
N GLN A 99 9.69 -19.77 -9.50
CA GLN A 99 10.57 -20.92 -9.25
C GLN A 99 12.00 -20.69 -9.75
N THR A 100 12.97 -21.34 -9.10
CA THR A 100 14.40 -21.27 -9.42
C THR A 100 14.70 -21.68 -10.87
N SER A 101 13.91 -22.58 -11.46
CA SER A 101 14.08 -23.00 -12.85
C SER A 101 13.88 -21.88 -13.88
N GLU A 102 13.19 -20.79 -13.51
CA GLU A 102 13.03 -19.60 -14.34
C GLU A 102 14.30 -18.73 -14.38
N LEU A 103 15.17 -18.81 -13.36
CA LEU A 103 16.43 -18.05 -13.33
C LEU A 103 17.37 -18.41 -14.48
N THR A 104 17.33 -19.67 -14.94
CA THR A 104 18.15 -20.13 -16.07
C THR A 104 17.55 -19.74 -17.41
N ARG A 105 16.24 -19.43 -17.45
CA ARG A 105 15.52 -19.06 -18.68
C ARG A 105 15.46 -17.54 -18.88
N GLN A 106 15.50 -16.80 -17.78
CA GLN A 106 15.49 -15.35 -17.75
C GLN A 106 16.92 -14.82 -17.71
N ARG A 107 17.15 -13.62 -18.26
CA ARG A 107 18.39 -12.89 -18.04
C ARG A 107 18.34 -12.22 -16.67
N CYS A 108 18.79 -12.91 -15.63
CA CYS A 108 18.81 -12.35 -14.27
C CYS A 108 20.21 -11.83 -13.93
N ASP A 109 20.39 -10.51 -13.99
CA ASP A 109 21.63 -9.86 -13.58
C ASP A 109 21.67 -9.70 -12.05
N ALA A 110 20.49 -9.49 -11.43
CA ALA A 110 20.30 -9.47 -10.00
C ALA A 110 19.11 -10.35 -9.59
N ILE A 111 19.13 -10.88 -8.36
CA ILE A 111 18.06 -11.71 -7.81
C ILE A 111 17.60 -11.13 -6.48
N TYR A 112 16.30 -10.91 -6.33
CA TYR A 112 15.66 -10.56 -5.07
C TYR A 112 14.88 -11.77 -4.54
N PHE A 113 15.37 -12.34 -3.44
CA PHE A 113 14.73 -13.47 -2.78
C PHE A 113 13.61 -12.99 -1.86
N GLY A 114 12.47 -13.67 -1.91
CA GLY A 114 11.40 -13.55 -0.91
C GLY A 114 11.55 -14.62 0.17
N ASP A 115 10.42 -15.19 0.60
CA ASP A 115 10.44 -16.39 1.44
C ASP A 115 10.89 -17.60 0.60
N GLN A 116 12.13 -18.05 0.82
CA GLN A 116 12.71 -19.24 0.18
C GLN A 116 13.22 -20.19 1.25
N THR A 117 13.02 -21.49 1.03
CA THR A 117 13.63 -22.53 1.85
C THR A 117 15.09 -22.75 1.43
N PRO A 118 15.99 -23.20 2.32
CA PRO A 118 17.38 -23.48 1.97
C PRO A 118 17.57 -24.52 0.84
N GLN A 119 16.54 -25.32 0.55
CA GLN A 119 16.57 -26.41 -0.43
C GLN A 119 15.99 -26.02 -1.81
N GLN A 120 15.44 -24.81 -1.97
CA GLN A 120 14.97 -24.26 -3.26
C GLN A 120 16.11 -23.65 -4.08
#